data_AF-A0A938M9L7-F1
#
_entry.id   AF-A0A938M9L7-F1
#
_cell.length_a   1.000
_cell.length_b   1.000
_cell.length_c   1.000
_cell.angle_alpha   90.00
_cell.angle_beta   90.00
_cell.angle_gamma   90.00
#
_symmetry.space_group_name_H-M   'P 1'
#
loop_
_entity.id
_entity.type
_entity.pdbx_description
1 polymer ?
#
loop_
_entity_poly.entity_id
_entity_poly.type
_entity_poly.pdbx_seq_one_letter_code
_entity_poly.pdbx_strand_id
1 'polypeptide(L)'
;MNARAVQLYVSLLVVALVWLHLFAERFEKNWGFNALAQWPPAGKWALAGLAVATLIPPVNAGLRRLLAKVARAWNAALGRRPRLARAAIVLAALGLFWAFRSNFLPFDSDAMDWIEMAEEGKRFHFKEPLATYTFHLAYRWLSPFGLDAPTTIALVVCLCGAIFVWALLRACETLAEDGAGRAVLFALVATTGMMQVFFGHIETYGPLVAGMMVYAFLALRCLVTPTASVIPAAVAFSVTCCVHLSAGL
;
A
#
# COMPACT_ATOMS: atom_id res chain seq x y z
N MET A 1 25.12 21.76 5.23
CA MET A 1 25.72 20.52 4.69
C MET A 1 25.92 20.70 3.18
N ASN A 2 27.09 20.39 2.61
CA ASN A 2 27.36 20.57 1.18
C ASN A 2 26.51 19.60 0.34
N ALA A 3 25.91 20.05 -0.76
CA ALA A 3 25.09 19.23 -1.67
C ALA A 3 25.82 17.97 -2.14
N ARG A 4 27.14 18.03 -2.36
CA ARG A 4 27.96 16.85 -2.71
C ARG A 4 28.01 15.83 -1.58
N ALA A 5 28.10 16.27 -0.33
CA ALA A 5 28.12 15.38 0.84
C ALA A 5 26.76 14.70 1.04
N VAL A 6 25.66 15.43 0.85
CA VAL A 6 24.30 14.87 0.85
C VAL A 6 24.16 13.80 -0.23
N GLN A 7 24.58 14.10 -1.46
CA GLN A 7 24.48 13.16 -2.57
C GLN A 7 25.31 11.89 -2.34
N LEU A 8 26.53 12.03 -1.83
CA LEU A 8 27.38 10.88 -1.48
C LEU A 8 26.71 10.02 -0.42
N TYR A 9 26.21 10.63 0.65
CA TYR A 9 25.53 9.92 1.73
C TYR A 9 24.30 9.14 1.22
N VAL A 10 23.44 9.78 0.44
CA VAL A 10 22.26 9.13 -0.17
C VAL A 10 22.68 7.98 -1.08
N SER A 11 23.75 8.16 -1.87
CA SER A 11 24.24 7.13 -2.78
C SER A 11 24.75 5.90 -2.01
N LEU A 12 25.52 6.12 -0.94
CA LEU A 12 26.00 5.04 -0.07
C LEU A 12 24.83 4.29 0.57
N LEU A 13 23.80 5.00 1.02
CA LEU A 13 22.61 4.40 1.61
C LEU A 13 21.82 3.55 0.60
N VAL A 14 21.64 4.04 -0.64
CA VAL A 14 20.99 3.27 -1.71
C VAL A 14 21.80 2.00 -2.02
N VAL A 15 23.12 2.10 -2.16
CA VAL A 15 23.97 0.93 -2.41
C VAL A 15 23.89 -0.08 -1.27
N ALA A 16 23.93 0.39 -0.02
CA ALA A 16 23.78 -0.47 1.16
C ALA A 16 22.42 -1.18 1.19
N LEU A 17 21.33 -0.47 0.89
CA LEU A 17 19.99 -1.06 0.82
C LEU A 17 19.87 -2.09 -0.31
N VAL A 18 20.40 -1.80 -1.50
CA VAL A 18 20.41 -2.76 -2.62
C VAL A 18 21.21 -4.00 -2.26
N TRP A 19 22.37 -3.84 -1.62
CA TRP A 19 23.18 -4.95 -1.13
C TRP A 19 22.41 -5.81 -0.12
N LEU A 20 21.77 -5.18 0.87
CA LEU A 20 20.95 -5.89 1.86
C LEU A 20 19.85 -6.72 1.20
N HIS A 21 19.15 -6.17 0.21
CA HIS A 21 18.11 -6.92 -0.51
C HIS A 21 18.66 -8.06 -1.38
N LEU A 22 19.84 -7.87 -1.99
CA LEU A 22 20.49 -8.91 -2.78
C LEU A 22 20.98 -10.10 -1.95
N PHE A 23 21.45 -9.83 -0.73
CA PHE A 23 22.05 -10.84 0.14
C PHE A 23 21.20 -11.18 1.36
N ALA A 24 19.93 -10.77 1.38
CA ALA A 24 18.99 -10.98 2.47
C ALA A 24 18.91 -12.46 2.93
N GLU A 25 18.97 -13.39 1.98
CA GLU A 25 18.93 -14.84 2.24
C GLU A 25 20.07 -15.35 3.14
N ARG A 26 21.16 -14.60 3.28
CA ARG A 26 22.29 -14.96 4.15
C ARG A 26 22.07 -14.62 5.63
N PHE A 27 21.02 -13.89 5.95
CA PHE A 27 20.68 -13.49 7.32
C PHE A 27 19.54 -14.36 7.84
N GLU A 28 19.65 -14.85 9.08
CA GLU A 28 18.57 -15.58 9.76
C GLU A 28 17.32 -14.69 9.92
N LYS A 29 17.53 -13.41 10.23
CA LYS A 29 16.47 -12.39 10.30
C LYS A 29 16.56 -11.50 9.07
N ASN A 30 15.86 -11.90 8.02
CA ASN A 30 15.87 -11.21 6.73
C ASN A 30 14.54 -10.53 6.38
N TRP A 31 13.60 -10.54 7.32
CA TRP A 31 12.31 -9.90 7.19
C TRP A 31 12.48 -8.41 6.88
N GLY A 32 11.81 -7.95 5.81
CA GLY A 32 11.93 -6.58 5.30
C GLY A 32 13.00 -6.36 4.22
N PHE A 33 13.95 -7.28 4.04
CA PHE A 33 14.96 -7.20 2.97
C PHE A 33 14.86 -8.36 1.96
N ASN A 34 14.15 -9.43 2.30
CA ASN A 34 14.00 -10.63 1.47
C ASN A 34 13.01 -10.47 0.30
N ALA A 35 12.46 -9.28 0.04
CA ALA A 35 11.49 -9.06 -1.03
C ALA A 35 12.02 -9.48 -2.42
N LEU A 36 13.33 -9.34 -2.67
CA LEU A 36 13.94 -9.77 -3.93
C LEU A 36 14.22 -11.28 -3.99
N ALA A 37 14.14 -12.02 -2.88
CA ALA A 37 14.37 -13.46 -2.86
C ALA A 37 13.28 -14.24 -3.63
N GLN A 38 12.09 -13.66 -3.76
CA GLN A 38 10.98 -14.25 -4.51
C GLN A 38 11.10 -14.06 -6.03
N TRP A 39 12.06 -13.26 -6.50
CA TRP A 39 12.26 -13.00 -7.93
C TRP A 39 13.23 -13.99 -8.55
N PRO A 40 13.05 -14.36 -9.83
CA PRO A 40 14.07 -15.10 -10.58
C PRO A 40 15.42 -14.38 -10.50
N PRO A 41 16.57 -15.09 -10.46
CA PRO A 41 17.88 -14.48 -10.29
C PRO A 41 18.15 -13.32 -11.26
N ALA A 42 17.76 -13.49 -12.53
CA ALA A 42 17.89 -12.43 -13.54
C ALA A 42 17.08 -11.17 -13.20
N GLY A 43 15.84 -11.33 -12.71
CA GLY A 43 14.98 -10.22 -12.29
C GLY A 43 15.54 -9.48 -11.07
N LYS A 44 16.02 -10.24 -10.08
CA LYS A 44 16.70 -9.71 -8.88
C LYS A 44 17.90 -8.82 -9.24
N TRP A 45 18.79 -9.30 -10.10
CA TRP A 45 19.95 -8.53 -10.56
C TRP A 45 19.57 -7.34 -11.46
N ALA A 46 18.56 -7.49 -12.31
CA ALA A 46 18.06 -6.40 -13.14
C ALA A 46 17.49 -5.24 -12.30
N LEU A 47 16.68 -5.55 -11.27
CA LEU A 47 16.12 -4.55 -10.36
C LEU A 47 17.21 -3.85 -9.54
N ALA A 48 18.19 -4.60 -9.04
CA ALA A 48 19.35 -4.03 -8.35
C ALA A 48 20.17 -3.12 -9.27
N GLY A 49 20.43 -3.56 -10.50
CA GLY A 49 21.13 -2.78 -11.52
C GLY A 49 20.39 -1.48 -11.86
N LEU A 50 19.06 -1.54 -12.02
CA LEU A 50 18.21 -0.37 -12.24
C LEU A 50 18.26 0.60 -11.05
N ALA A 51 18.18 0.10 -9.83
CA ALA A 51 18.26 0.91 -8.62
C ALA A 51 19.61 1.64 -8.52
N VAL A 52 20.74 0.94 -8.73
CA VAL A 52 22.08 1.55 -8.72
C VAL A 52 22.26 2.51 -9.90
N ALA A 53 21.70 2.20 -11.08
CA ALA A 53 21.76 3.08 -12.24
C ALA A 53 21.12 4.45 -11.97
N THR A 54 20.14 4.57 -11.06
CA THR A 54 19.57 5.87 -10.66
C THR A 54 20.56 6.80 -9.98
N LEU A 55 21.71 6.29 -9.51
CA LEU A 55 22.79 7.09 -8.94
C LEU A 55 23.66 7.76 -10.03
N ILE A 56 23.58 7.28 -11.27
CA ILE A 56 24.34 7.81 -12.40
C ILE A 56 23.68 9.12 -12.88
N PRO A 57 24.37 10.28 -12.90
CA PRO A 57 23.77 11.58 -13.19
C PRO A 57 22.92 11.66 -14.47
N PRO A 58 23.35 11.14 -15.65
CA PRO A 58 22.52 11.15 -16.85
C PRO A 58 21.24 10.30 -16.72
N VAL A 59 21.31 9.14 -16.05
CA VAL A 59 20.14 8.29 -15.81
C VAL A 59 19.16 8.99 -14.89
N ASN A 60 19.65 9.56 -13.78
CA ASN A 60 18.84 10.35 -12.86
C ASN A 60 18.19 11.54 -13.56
N ALA A 61 18.95 12.29 -14.37
CA ALA A 61 18.41 13.40 -15.15
C ALA A 61 17.31 12.95 -16.13
N GLY A 62 17.50 11.81 -16.79
CA GLY A 62 16.48 11.19 -17.63
C GLY A 62 15.22 10.81 -16.85
N LEU A 63 15.39 10.15 -15.70
CA LEU A 63 14.30 9.77 -14.80
C LEU A 63 13.54 10.99 -14.30
N ARG A 64 14.24 12.05 -13.87
CA ARG A 64 13.60 13.31 -13.45
C ARG A 64 12.80 13.97 -14.58
N ARG A 65 13.30 13.95 -15.82
CA ARG A 65 12.54 14.45 -16.99
C ARG A 65 11.29 13.61 -17.25
N LEU A 66 11.40 12.28 -17.15
CA LEU A 66 10.27 11.37 -17.29
C LEU A 66 9.22 11.62 -16.19
N LEU A 67 9.65 11.65 -14.94
CA LEU A 67 8.78 11.94 -13.78
C LEU A 67 8.12 13.31 -13.92
N ALA A 68 8.85 14.33 -14.38
CA ALA A 68 8.26 15.65 -14.64
C ALA A 68 7.23 15.62 -15.78
N LYS A 69 7.45 14.81 -16.84
CA LYS A 69 6.47 14.62 -17.91
C LYS A 69 5.21 13.91 -17.40
N VAL A 70 5.38 12.86 -16.60
CA VAL A 70 4.27 12.13 -15.95
C VAL A 70 3.51 13.07 -15.01
N ALA A 71 4.21 13.84 -14.17
CA ALA A 71 3.58 14.82 -13.28
C ALA A 71 2.79 15.88 -14.05
N ARG A 72 3.30 16.39 -15.18
CA ARG A 72 2.54 17.31 -16.04
C ARG A 72 1.28 16.66 -16.63
N ALA A 73 1.39 15.43 -17.13
CA ALA A 73 0.24 14.70 -17.66
C ALA A 73 -0.81 14.41 -16.58
N TRP A 74 -0.35 14.01 -15.40
CA TRP A 74 -1.15 13.80 -14.19
C TRP A 74 -1.90 15.09 -13.80
N ASN A 75 -1.20 16.21 -13.74
CA ASN A 75 -1.79 17.51 -13.41
C ASN A 75 -2.83 17.95 -14.45
N ALA A 76 -2.56 17.72 -15.73
CA ALA A 76 -3.52 18.02 -16.79
C ALA A 76 -4.78 17.15 -16.69
N ALA A 77 -4.61 15.84 -16.43
CA ALA A 77 -5.72 14.90 -16.28
C ALA A 77 -6.58 15.22 -15.04
N LEU A 78 -5.95 15.44 -13.89
CA LEU A 78 -6.62 15.85 -12.66
C LEU A 78 -7.25 17.24 -12.78
N GLY A 79 -6.67 18.17 -13.53
CA GLY A 79 -7.21 19.51 -13.71
C GLY A 79 -8.50 19.55 -14.55
N ARG A 80 -8.60 18.73 -15.60
CA ARG A 80 -9.76 18.73 -16.51
C ARG A 80 -10.97 17.99 -15.93
N ARG A 81 -10.77 16.82 -15.34
CA ARG A 81 -11.84 15.97 -14.78
C ARG A 81 -11.37 15.28 -13.50
N PRO A 82 -11.19 16.04 -12.40
CA PRO A 82 -10.54 15.54 -11.18
C PRO A 82 -11.21 14.29 -10.61
N ARG A 83 -12.54 14.25 -10.58
CA ARG A 83 -13.30 13.11 -10.03
C ARG A 83 -13.10 11.84 -10.86
N LEU A 84 -13.18 11.95 -12.19
CA LEU A 84 -13.04 10.81 -13.10
C LEU A 84 -11.61 10.26 -13.10
N ALA A 85 -10.61 11.15 -13.13
CA ALA A 85 -9.21 10.74 -13.10
C ALA A 85 -8.86 10.02 -11.78
N ARG A 86 -9.34 10.51 -10.63
CA ARG A 86 -9.19 9.81 -9.33
C ARG A 86 -9.87 8.45 -9.34
N ALA A 87 -11.11 8.38 -9.82
CA ALA A 87 -11.82 7.11 -9.93
C ALA A 87 -11.05 6.11 -10.81
N ALA A 88 -10.52 6.57 -11.95
CA ALA A 88 -9.69 5.75 -12.82
C ALA A 88 -8.42 5.25 -12.13
N ILE A 89 -7.74 6.07 -11.32
CA ILE A 89 -6.56 5.65 -10.54
C ILE A 89 -6.93 4.59 -9.52
N VAL A 90 -8.02 4.80 -8.76
CA VAL A 90 -8.48 3.83 -7.75
C VAL A 90 -8.88 2.51 -8.40
N LEU A 91 -9.61 2.54 -9.52
CA LEU A 91 -9.99 1.35 -10.27
C LEU A 91 -8.77 0.66 -10.90
N ALA A 92 -7.80 1.42 -11.41
CA ALA A 92 -6.56 0.85 -11.91
C ALA A 92 -5.75 0.18 -10.79
N ALA A 93 -5.68 0.80 -9.61
CA ALA A 93 -5.04 0.20 -8.45
C ALA A 93 -5.74 -1.10 -8.02
N LEU A 94 -7.08 -1.11 -7.95
CA LEU A 94 -7.83 -2.33 -7.67
C LEU A 94 -7.54 -3.43 -8.70
N GLY A 95 -7.51 -3.08 -9.99
CA GLY A 95 -7.17 -4.02 -11.05
C GLY A 95 -5.76 -4.57 -10.92
N LEU A 96 -4.78 -3.73 -10.56
CA LEU A 96 -3.40 -4.15 -10.31
C LEU A 96 -3.30 -5.07 -9.08
N PHE A 97 -3.91 -4.69 -7.96
CA PHE A 97 -3.93 -5.51 -6.74
C PHE A 97 -4.53 -6.88 -7.00
N TRP A 98 -5.63 -6.94 -7.76
CA TRP A 98 -6.28 -8.19 -8.12
C TRP A 98 -5.46 -9.04 -9.10
N ALA A 99 -4.87 -8.41 -10.12
CA ALA A 99 -4.12 -9.10 -11.17
C ALA A 99 -2.81 -9.70 -10.64
N PHE A 100 -2.16 -9.01 -9.70
CA PHE A 100 -0.90 -9.44 -9.09
C PHE A 100 -1.11 -10.01 -7.67
N ARG A 101 -2.32 -10.44 -7.33
CA ARG A 101 -2.60 -10.97 -6.00
C ARG A 101 -1.75 -12.20 -5.69
N SER A 102 -1.33 -12.32 -4.44
CA SER A 102 -0.65 -13.50 -3.92
C SER A 102 -1.57 -14.71 -4.07
N ASN A 103 -1.05 -15.79 -4.65
CA ASN A 103 -1.68 -17.11 -4.65
C ASN A 103 -0.97 -18.05 -3.65
N PHE A 104 -0.10 -17.50 -2.79
CA PHE A 104 0.83 -18.24 -1.95
C PHE A 104 0.20 -18.63 -0.61
N LEU A 105 -0.86 -19.43 -0.66
CA LEU A 105 -1.60 -19.93 0.51
C LEU A 105 -0.92 -21.08 1.29
N PRO A 106 -0.18 -22.03 0.68
CA PRO A 106 0.22 -23.26 1.40
C PRO A 106 1.29 -23.11 2.50
N PHE A 107 1.90 -21.93 2.66
CA PHE A 107 3.04 -21.73 3.56
C PHE A 107 2.83 -20.63 4.59
N ASP A 108 1.63 -20.05 4.63
CA ASP A 108 1.27 -18.97 5.55
C ASP A 108 0.21 -19.50 6.52
N SER A 109 0.64 -19.87 7.74
CA SER A 109 -0.24 -20.42 8.77
C SER A 109 -1.34 -19.43 9.14
N ASP A 110 -1.04 -18.14 9.14
CA ASP A 110 -1.96 -17.10 9.58
C ASP A 110 -3.06 -16.91 8.53
N ALA A 111 -2.73 -16.99 7.24
CA ALA A 111 -3.71 -16.99 6.16
C ALA A 111 -4.70 -18.16 6.26
N MET A 112 -4.22 -19.35 6.62
CA MET A 112 -5.07 -20.55 6.77
C MET A 112 -6.07 -20.40 7.92
N ASP A 113 -5.65 -19.81 9.05
CA ASP A 113 -6.54 -19.52 10.17
C ASP A 113 -7.69 -18.59 9.73
N TRP A 114 -7.40 -17.54 8.96
CA TRP A 114 -8.44 -16.63 8.47
C TRP A 114 -9.44 -17.30 7.53
N ILE A 115 -8.96 -18.20 6.67
CA ILE A 115 -9.81 -18.99 5.75
C ILE A 115 -10.73 -19.90 6.56
N GLU A 116 -10.18 -20.69 7.49
CA GLU A 116 -10.95 -21.59 8.34
C GLU A 116 -12.00 -20.83 9.15
N MET A 117 -11.62 -19.70 9.77
CA MET A 117 -12.56 -18.88 10.53
C MET A 117 -13.72 -18.37 9.67
N ALA A 118 -13.46 -17.96 8.43
CA ALA A 118 -14.51 -17.50 7.53
C ALA A 118 -15.47 -18.65 7.14
N GLU A 119 -14.93 -19.84 6.85
CA GLU A 119 -15.68 -21.04 6.44
C GLU A 119 -16.52 -21.65 7.56
N GLU A 120 -15.96 -21.77 8.76
CA GLU A 120 -16.66 -22.24 9.96
C GLU A 120 -17.71 -21.25 10.47
N GLY A 121 -17.70 -20.04 9.94
CA GLY A 121 -18.61 -18.99 10.34
C GLY A 121 -18.28 -18.37 11.69
N LYS A 122 -17.02 -18.41 12.11
CA LYS A 122 -16.53 -17.68 13.29
C LYS A 122 -16.70 -16.18 13.03
N ARG A 123 -17.47 -15.52 13.90
CA ARG A 123 -17.83 -14.10 13.76
C ARG A 123 -16.98 -13.16 14.58
N PHE A 124 -16.16 -13.69 15.48
CA PHE A 124 -15.46 -12.91 16.48
C PHE A 124 -14.11 -13.54 16.78
N HIS A 125 -13.05 -12.78 16.54
CA HIS A 125 -11.72 -13.00 17.08
C HIS A 125 -11.39 -11.78 17.95
N PHE A 126 -11.01 -11.99 19.22
CA PHE A 126 -10.88 -10.90 20.19
C PHE A 126 -9.91 -9.79 19.73
N LYS A 127 -8.84 -10.15 19.02
CA LYS A 127 -7.84 -9.18 18.56
C LYS A 127 -8.30 -8.38 17.34
N GLU A 128 -9.17 -8.94 16.51
CA GLU A 128 -9.62 -8.37 15.22
C GLU A 128 -11.12 -8.61 14.94
N PRO A 129 -12.03 -8.15 15.81
CA PRO A 129 -13.43 -8.54 15.75
C PRO A 129 -14.12 -8.09 14.46
N LEU A 130 -13.87 -6.87 14.00
CA LEU A 130 -14.50 -6.34 12.79
C LEU A 130 -13.90 -6.95 11.52
N ALA A 131 -12.59 -7.25 11.48
CA ALA A 131 -11.98 -7.89 10.32
C ALA A 131 -12.54 -9.31 10.14
N THR A 132 -12.57 -10.09 11.24
CA THR A 132 -13.15 -11.44 11.28
C THR A 132 -14.59 -11.43 10.79
N TYR A 133 -15.42 -10.54 11.34
CA TYR A 133 -16.81 -10.41 10.93
C TYR A 133 -16.95 -10.03 9.45
N THR A 134 -16.09 -9.12 8.96
CA THR A 134 -16.11 -8.68 7.56
C THR A 134 -15.77 -9.83 6.60
N PHE A 135 -14.72 -10.60 6.90
CA PHE A 135 -14.33 -11.77 6.10
C PHE A 135 -15.42 -12.83 6.06
N HIS A 136 -15.97 -13.18 7.23
CA HIS A 136 -17.11 -14.11 7.31
C HIS A 136 -18.31 -13.61 6.49
N LEU A 137 -18.70 -12.34 6.67
CA LEU A 137 -19.87 -11.78 5.99
C LEU A 137 -19.67 -11.75 4.47
N ALA A 138 -18.48 -11.34 4.01
CA ALA A 138 -18.13 -11.34 2.60
C ALA A 138 -18.20 -12.76 2.03
N TYR A 139 -17.60 -13.75 2.70
CA TYR A 139 -17.65 -15.14 2.27
C TYR A 139 -19.08 -15.67 2.20
N ARG A 140 -19.88 -15.44 3.25
CA ARG A 140 -21.28 -15.85 3.27
C ARG A 140 -22.11 -15.26 2.12
N TRP A 141 -21.80 -14.05 1.68
CA TRP A 141 -22.51 -13.39 0.59
C TRP A 141 -22.02 -13.83 -0.79
N LEU A 142 -20.74 -14.17 -0.92
CA LEU A 142 -20.11 -14.48 -2.20
C LEU A 142 -20.04 -15.98 -2.51
N SER A 143 -20.08 -16.85 -1.49
CA SER A 143 -20.06 -18.30 -1.67
C SER A 143 -21.24 -18.86 -2.49
N PRO A 144 -22.48 -18.31 -2.42
CA PRO A 144 -23.56 -18.73 -3.32
C PRO A 144 -23.28 -18.45 -4.80
N PHE A 145 -22.33 -17.56 -5.10
CA PHE A 145 -21.87 -17.26 -6.46
C PHE A 145 -20.64 -18.09 -6.87
N GLY A 146 -20.22 -19.06 -6.05
CA GLY A 146 -19.11 -19.97 -6.33
C GLY A 146 -17.72 -19.43 -5.98
N LEU A 147 -17.63 -18.34 -5.21
CA LEU A 147 -16.33 -17.86 -4.69
C LEU A 147 -15.96 -18.62 -3.42
N ASP A 148 -14.74 -19.15 -3.38
CA ASP A 148 -14.17 -19.76 -2.19
C ASP A 148 -13.74 -18.69 -1.16
N ALA A 149 -13.47 -19.12 0.08
CA ALA A 149 -13.05 -18.22 1.16
C ALA A 149 -11.72 -17.51 0.84
N PRO A 150 -10.66 -18.18 0.32
CA PRO A 150 -9.42 -17.50 -0.02
C PRO A 150 -9.60 -16.37 -1.04
N THR A 151 -10.32 -16.62 -2.14
CA THR A 151 -10.59 -15.62 -3.18
C THR A 151 -11.44 -14.47 -2.63
N THR A 152 -12.41 -14.78 -1.77
CA THR A 152 -13.26 -13.78 -1.14
C THR A 152 -12.46 -12.86 -0.22
N ILE A 153 -11.61 -13.40 0.65
CA ILE A 153 -10.81 -12.59 1.57
C ILE A 153 -9.79 -11.76 0.78
N ALA A 154 -9.13 -12.35 -0.22
CA ALA A 154 -8.22 -11.64 -1.11
C ALA A 154 -8.92 -10.47 -1.83
N LEU A 155 -10.18 -10.64 -2.26
CA LEU A 155 -10.98 -9.57 -2.84
C LEU A 155 -11.22 -8.43 -1.84
N VAL A 156 -11.61 -8.75 -0.60
CA VAL A 156 -11.78 -7.75 0.47
C VAL A 156 -10.48 -6.97 0.70
N VAL A 157 -9.34 -7.65 0.76
CA VAL A 157 -8.02 -7.01 0.93
C VAL A 157 -7.67 -6.10 -0.26
N CYS A 158 -7.94 -6.53 -1.49
CA CYS A 158 -7.73 -5.69 -2.68
C CYS A 158 -8.63 -4.43 -2.66
N LEU A 159 -9.87 -4.56 -2.20
CA LEU A 159 -10.79 -3.43 -2.01
C LEU A 159 -10.28 -2.46 -0.92
N CYS A 160 -9.72 -2.97 0.18
CA CYS A 160 -9.03 -2.16 1.18
C CYS A 160 -7.86 -1.38 0.56
N GLY A 161 -7.11 -1.98 -0.37
CA GLY A 161 -6.09 -1.28 -1.15
C GLY A 161 -6.63 -0.13 -1.99
N ALA A 162 -7.77 -0.31 -2.65
CA ALA A 162 -8.45 0.77 -3.37
C ALA A 162 -8.88 1.92 -2.42
N ILE A 163 -9.40 1.59 -1.24
CA ILE A 163 -9.75 2.57 -0.20
C ILE A 163 -8.51 3.32 0.28
N PHE A 164 -7.39 2.60 0.50
CA PHE A 164 -6.10 3.20 0.86
C PHE A 164 -5.64 4.20 -0.22
N VAL A 165 -5.63 3.80 -1.49
CA VAL A 165 -5.22 4.66 -2.61
C VAL A 165 -6.12 5.89 -2.72
N TRP A 166 -7.43 5.72 -2.54
CA TRP A 166 -8.35 6.85 -2.47
C TRP A 166 -7.96 7.81 -1.34
N ALA A 167 -7.79 7.31 -0.11
CA ALA A 167 -7.45 8.13 1.05
C ALA A 167 -6.10 8.84 0.87
N LEU A 168 -5.10 8.15 0.31
CA LEU A 168 -3.80 8.71 -0.01
C LEU A 168 -3.91 9.87 -1.01
N LEU A 169 -4.66 9.70 -2.10
CA LEU A 169 -4.89 10.80 -3.07
C LEU A 169 -5.49 12.04 -2.38
N ARG A 170 -6.42 11.83 -1.44
CA ARG A 170 -7.06 12.92 -0.69
C ARG A 170 -6.12 13.57 0.34
N ALA A 171 -5.26 12.78 0.97
CA ALA A 171 -4.21 13.29 1.85
C ALA A 171 -3.19 14.13 1.08
N CYS A 172 -2.72 13.66 -0.08
CA CYS A 172 -1.81 14.43 -0.93
C CYS A 172 -2.43 15.77 -1.37
N GLU A 173 -3.73 15.81 -1.68
CA GLU A 173 -4.44 17.05 -2.01
C GLU A 173 -4.48 18.06 -0.86
N THR A 174 -4.51 17.56 0.38
CA THR A 174 -4.56 18.39 1.58
C THR A 174 -3.17 18.90 1.96
N LEU A 175 -2.12 18.12 1.70
CA LEU A 175 -0.74 18.42 2.08
C LEU A 175 0.05 19.22 1.04
N ALA A 176 -0.26 19.07 -0.25
CA ALA A 176 0.49 19.73 -1.32
C ALA A 176 -0.36 20.73 -2.11
N GLU A 177 0.17 21.94 -2.26
CA GLU A 177 -0.46 23.06 -2.96
C GLU A 177 -0.52 22.82 -4.47
N ASP A 178 0.56 22.30 -5.04
CA ASP A 178 0.69 22.05 -6.47
C ASP A 178 0.65 20.55 -6.82
N GLY A 179 0.35 20.27 -8.08
CA GLY A 179 0.18 18.90 -8.54
C GLY A 179 1.47 18.08 -8.65
N ALA A 180 2.64 18.72 -8.83
CA ALA A 180 3.92 18.01 -8.78
C ALA A 180 4.24 17.55 -7.36
N GLY A 181 4.01 18.40 -6.35
CA GLY A 181 4.09 18.02 -4.95
C GLY A 181 3.16 16.83 -4.62
N ARG A 182 1.92 16.87 -5.10
CA ARG A 182 0.95 15.76 -4.93
C ARG A 182 1.45 14.46 -5.56
N ALA A 183 1.98 14.52 -6.79
CA ALA A 183 2.50 13.34 -7.47
C ALA A 183 3.70 12.74 -6.75
N VAL A 184 4.60 13.58 -6.22
CA VAL A 184 5.76 13.12 -5.43
C VAL A 184 5.31 12.46 -4.14
N LEU A 185 4.42 13.09 -3.36
CA LEU A 185 3.91 12.51 -2.12
C LEU A 185 3.20 11.18 -2.36
N PHE A 186 2.35 11.12 -3.39
CA PHE A 186 1.68 9.88 -3.78
C PHE A 186 2.69 8.80 -4.15
N ALA A 187 3.67 9.13 -5.01
CA ALA A 187 4.69 8.18 -5.43
C ALA A 187 5.50 7.64 -4.24
N LEU A 188 5.91 8.51 -3.31
CA LEU A 188 6.68 8.11 -2.14
C LEU A 188 5.98 7.03 -1.32
N VAL A 189 4.68 7.19 -1.07
CA VAL A 189 3.89 6.20 -0.32
C VAL A 189 3.54 4.99 -1.19
N ALA A 190 3.16 5.21 -2.45
CA ALA A 190 2.72 4.15 -3.35
C ALA A 190 3.84 3.23 -3.85
N THR A 191 5.10 3.62 -3.70
CA THR A 191 6.25 2.75 -3.99
C THR A 191 6.83 2.09 -2.74
N THR A 192 6.22 2.26 -1.57
CA THR A 192 6.66 1.53 -0.37
C THR A 192 6.28 0.05 -0.48
N GLY A 193 7.08 -0.82 0.14
CA GLY A 193 6.78 -2.25 0.22
C GLY A 193 5.43 -2.56 0.89
N MET A 194 4.88 -1.63 1.69
CA MET A 194 3.57 -1.74 2.31
C MET A 194 2.44 -1.98 1.31
N MET A 195 2.56 -1.50 0.07
CA MET A 195 1.56 -1.78 -0.98
C MET A 195 1.39 -3.27 -1.26
N GLN A 196 2.39 -4.11 -0.97
CA GLN A 196 2.33 -5.56 -1.14
C GLN A 196 1.18 -6.21 -0.35
N VAL A 197 0.82 -5.64 0.80
CA VAL A 197 -0.29 -6.13 1.64
C VAL A 197 -1.62 -6.13 0.87
N PHE A 198 -1.80 -5.19 -0.05
CA PHE A 198 -3.06 -5.06 -0.80
C PHE A 198 -3.19 -6.03 -1.97
N PHE A 199 -2.15 -6.77 -2.33
CA PHE A 199 -2.18 -7.77 -3.39
C PHE A 199 -2.78 -9.08 -2.86
N GLY A 200 -3.98 -9.01 -2.28
CA GLY A 200 -4.73 -10.16 -1.78
C GLY A 200 -4.02 -10.95 -0.67
N HIS A 201 -3.09 -10.34 0.07
CA HIS A 201 -2.44 -10.99 1.21
C HIS A 201 -3.48 -11.26 2.30
N ILE A 202 -3.77 -12.53 2.58
CA ILE A 202 -4.88 -12.95 3.45
C ILE A 202 -4.49 -12.75 4.91
N GLU A 203 -4.54 -11.51 5.34
CA GLU A 203 -4.32 -11.09 6.72
C GLU A 203 -5.15 -9.83 7.02
N THR A 204 -5.25 -9.52 8.30
CA THR A 204 -5.98 -8.35 8.83
C THR A 204 -5.22 -7.02 8.65
N TYR A 205 -3.93 -7.05 8.28
CA TYR A 205 -3.15 -5.84 8.05
C TYR A 205 -3.65 -5.01 6.86
N GLY A 206 -4.23 -5.62 5.83
CA GLY A 206 -4.80 -4.89 4.70
C GLY A 206 -5.91 -3.93 5.14
N PRO A 207 -6.98 -4.45 5.78
CA PRO A 207 -8.01 -3.62 6.41
C PRO A 207 -7.45 -2.61 7.41
N LEU A 208 -6.49 -3.00 8.27
CA LEU A 208 -5.89 -2.11 9.26
C LEU A 208 -5.20 -0.90 8.61
N VAL A 209 -4.28 -1.14 7.66
CA VAL A 209 -3.50 -0.07 7.01
C VAL A 209 -4.41 0.84 6.19
N ALA A 210 -5.43 0.29 5.53
CA ALA A 210 -6.45 1.08 4.84
C ALA A 210 -7.22 1.99 5.82
N GLY A 211 -7.66 1.45 6.96
CA GLY A 211 -8.32 2.20 8.02
C GLY A 211 -7.44 3.32 8.58
N MET A 212 -6.16 3.02 8.86
CA MET A 212 -5.19 4.00 9.34
C MET A 212 -4.96 5.13 8.34
N MET A 213 -4.91 4.84 7.03
CA MET A 213 -4.76 5.89 6.01
C MET A 213 -6.03 6.76 5.88
N VAL A 214 -7.22 6.17 6.01
CA VAL A 214 -8.49 6.92 6.07
C VAL A 214 -8.51 7.83 7.30
N TYR A 215 -8.15 7.30 8.47
CA TYR A 215 -8.02 8.08 9.69
C TYR A 215 -7.02 9.24 9.51
N ALA A 216 -5.81 8.96 9.02
CA ALA A 216 -4.78 9.96 8.80
C ALA A 216 -5.25 11.08 7.85
N PHE A 217 -5.91 10.73 6.74
CA PHE A 217 -6.52 11.72 5.85
C PHE A 217 -7.55 12.59 6.58
N LEU A 218 -8.47 11.99 7.33
CA LEU A 218 -9.53 12.73 8.02
C LEU A 218 -8.96 13.60 9.15
N ALA A 219 -7.97 13.11 9.89
CA ALA A 219 -7.26 13.87 10.92
C ALA A 219 -6.52 15.07 10.32
N LEU A 220 -5.79 14.88 9.22
CA LEU A 220 -5.12 15.96 8.48
C LEU A 220 -6.13 17.02 8.02
N ARG A 221 -7.29 16.60 7.52
CA ARG A 221 -8.36 17.53 7.14
C ARG A 221 -8.85 18.37 8.32
N CYS A 222 -8.95 17.79 9.52
CA CYS A 222 -9.33 18.53 10.73
C CYS A 222 -8.28 19.57 11.13
N LEU A 223 -7.00 19.26 10.94
CA LEU A 223 -5.90 20.18 11.27
C LEU A 223 -5.79 21.35 10.28
N VAL A 224 -6.04 21.09 8.99
CA VAL A 224 -5.84 22.09 7.94
C VAL A 224 -7.12 22.89 7.65
N THR A 225 -8.30 22.37 7.98
CA THR A 225 -9.58 23.03 7.72
C THR A 225 -10.20 23.51 9.04
N PRO A 226 -10.24 24.82 9.34
CA PRO A 226 -10.71 25.35 10.62
C PRO A 226 -12.15 24.95 11.02
N THR A 227 -13.00 24.61 10.05
CA THR A 227 -14.41 24.23 10.25
C THR A 227 -14.66 22.73 10.19
N ALA A 228 -13.63 21.91 9.97
CA ALA A 228 -13.81 20.46 9.87
C ALA A 228 -14.03 19.84 11.26
N SER A 229 -15.10 19.06 11.39
CA SER A 229 -15.38 18.28 12.61
C SER A 229 -14.37 17.15 12.78
N VAL A 230 -13.95 16.89 14.02
CA VAL A 230 -13.10 15.75 14.41
C VAL A 230 -13.85 14.41 14.40
N ILE A 231 -15.18 14.43 14.40
CA ILE A 231 -16.02 13.22 14.53
C ILE A 231 -15.69 12.17 13.46
N PRO A 232 -15.55 12.50 12.15
CA PRO A 232 -15.20 11.51 11.14
C PRO A 232 -13.84 10.83 11.38
N ALA A 233 -12.85 11.58 11.85
CA ALA A 233 -11.54 11.04 12.18
C ALA A 233 -11.63 10.09 13.40
N ALA A 234 -12.34 10.51 14.45
CA ALA A 234 -12.57 9.68 15.63
C ALA A 234 -13.31 8.37 15.27
N VAL A 235 -14.35 8.44 14.44
CA VAL A 235 -15.08 7.24 13.97
C VAL A 235 -14.17 6.34 13.14
N ALA A 236 -13.40 6.88 12.20
CA ALA A 236 -12.46 6.10 11.40
C ALA A 236 -11.42 5.39 12.28
N PHE A 237 -10.89 6.07 13.29
CA PHE A 237 -9.96 5.48 14.25
C PHE A 237 -10.62 4.36 15.07
N SER A 238 -11.80 4.61 15.65
CA SER A 238 -12.54 3.60 16.42
C SER A 238 -12.85 2.35 15.59
N VAL A 239 -13.31 2.54 14.34
CA VAL A 239 -13.54 1.43 13.39
C VAL A 239 -12.24 0.67 13.15
N THR A 240 -11.12 1.37 12.96
CA THR A 240 -9.80 0.74 12.74
C THR A 240 -9.31 -0.04 13.96
N CYS A 241 -9.55 0.45 15.19
CA CYS A 241 -9.29 -0.31 16.42
C CYS A 241 -10.15 -1.58 16.52
N CYS A 242 -11.38 -1.56 16.01
CA CYS A 242 -12.21 -2.76 15.91
C CYS A 242 -11.73 -3.70 14.79
N VAL A 243 -11.09 -3.20 13.74
CA VAL A 243 -10.46 -4.03 12.70
C VAL A 243 -9.27 -4.79 13.28
N HIS A 244 -8.39 -4.10 14.00
CA HIS A 244 -7.20 -4.70 14.58
C HIS A 244 -6.72 -3.90 15.80
N LEU A 245 -6.51 -4.58 16.93
CA LEU A 245 -6.19 -3.94 18.22
C LEU A 245 -4.92 -3.06 18.18
N SER A 246 -3.93 -3.42 17.36
CA SER A 246 -2.69 -2.64 17.23
C SER A 246 -2.87 -1.23 16.65
N ALA A 247 -4.06 -0.87 16.17
CA ALA A 247 -4.33 0.51 15.78
C ALA A 247 -4.27 1.48 16.98
N GLY A 248 -4.54 0.97 18.19
CA GLY A 248 -4.57 1.75 19.44
C GLY A 248 -3.38 1.53 20.37
N LEU A 249 -2.39 0.73 19.97
CA LEU A 249 -1.16 0.47 20.72
C LEU A 249 0.00 1.29 20.15
#